data_AF-A0A800BNZ8-F1
#
_entry.id   AF-A0A800BNZ8-F1
#
_cell.length_a   1.000
_cell.length_b   1.000
_cell.length_c   1.000
_cell.angle_alpha   90.00
_cell.angle_beta   90.00
_cell.angle_gamma   90.00
#
_symmetry.space_group_name_H-M   'P 1'
#
loop_
_entity.id
_entity.type
_entity.pdbx_description
1 polymer ?
#
loop_
_entity_poly.entity_id
_entity_poly.type
_entity_poly.pdbx_seq_one_letter_code
_entity_poly.pdbx_strand_id
1 'polypeptide(L)'
;MGIYVAQQGETLFSISGSEEVYSHPLKWPLLLWSNLAILDVMPGKGALEHKELPVGTKLRFFTREERKDNLKTLGNKRWVVNMVSDKNTKGMSRLVVKLAKARIPAYITMSKINGEIWFRLRCGFFESPFEAKEMKKRIEEVTGLRDLWLSKVSQQEFEAYGGLIGQRSY
;
A
#
# COMPACT_ATOMS: atom_id res chain seq x y z
N MET A 1 13.40 6.44 -9.91
CA MET A 1 13.20 5.59 -8.72
C MET A 1 14.33 5.88 -7.78
N GLY A 2 14.03 6.15 -6.51
CA GLY A 2 15.05 6.20 -5.47
C GLY A 2 15.47 4.80 -5.06
N ILE A 3 16.69 4.68 -4.51
CA ILE A 3 17.20 3.43 -3.93
C ILE A 3 17.55 3.71 -2.48
N TYR A 4 16.94 2.94 -1.59
CA TYR A 4 17.28 2.90 -0.17
C TYR A 4 18.07 1.63 0.13
N VAL A 5 19.07 1.71 1.00
CA VAL A 5 19.88 0.55 1.42
C VAL A 5 19.62 0.27 2.89
N ALA A 6 18.99 -0.87 3.19
CA ALA A 6 18.62 -1.24 4.55
C ALA A 6 19.85 -1.34 5.48
N GLN A 7 19.74 -0.71 6.64
CA GLN A 7 20.70 -0.72 7.73
C GLN A 7 20.31 -1.74 8.81
N GLN A 8 21.19 -1.94 9.79
CA GLN A 8 20.96 -2.86 10.90
C GLN A 8 19.69 -2.50 11.68
N GLY A 9 18.85 -3.50 11.96
CA GLY A 9 17.62 -3.33 12.74
C GLY A 9 16.45 -2.69 11.98
N GLU A 10 16.61 -2.37 10.69
CA GLU A 10 15.57 -1.71 9.92
C GLU A 10 14.53 -2.68 9.36
N THR A 11 13.30 -2.19 9.25
CA THR A 11 12.11 -2.94 8.84
C THR A 11 11.38 -2.16 7.74
N LEU A 12 10.42 -2.79 7.04
CA LEU A 12 9.61 -2.05 6.07
C LEU A 12 8.84 -0.90 6.72
N PHE A 13 8.40 -1.07 7.97
CA PHE A 13 7.70 -0.04 8.75
C PHE A 13 8.62 1.15 9.07
N SER A 14 9.83 0.89 9.59
CA SER A 14 10.76 1.97 9.94
C SER A 14 11.26 2.72 8.70
N ILE A 15 11.63 1.98 7.64
CA ILE A 15 12.12 2.57 6.39
C ILE A 15 11.04 3.43 5.73
N SER A 16 9.78 2.96 5.68
CA SER A 16 8.69 3.77 5.13
C SER A 16 8.41 5.04 5.96
N GLY A 17 8.73 5.00 7.25
CA GLY A 17 8.63 6.13 8.17
C GLY A 17 9.72 7.18 7.99
N SER A 18 10.84 6.85 7.33
CA SER A 18 11.94 7.80 7.16
C SER A 18 11.59 8.94 6.20
N GLU A 19 12.18 10.11 6.43
CA GLU A 19 11.96 11.29 5.57
C GLU A 19 12.41 11.07 4.12
N GLU A 20 13.45 10.26 3.94
CA GLU A 20 14.01 9.93 2.63
C GLU A 20 13.02 9.17 1.75
N VAL A 21 12.23 8.26 2.35
CA VAL A 21 11.37 7.35 1.60
C VAL A 21 9.96 7.92 1.49
N TYR A 22 9.15 7.84 2.55
CA TYR A 22 7.75 8.26 2.50
C TYR A 22 7.25 9.11 3.67
N SER A 23 8.10 9.33 4.68
CA SER A 23 7.81 10.06 5.92
C SER A 23 6.59 9.51 6.67
N HIS A 24 6.20 8.26 6.42
CA HIS A 24 5.00 7.69 7.01
C HIS A 24 5.04 6.15 7.05
N PRO A 25 5.08 5.54 8.25
CA PRO A 25 5.31 4.10 8.38
C PRO A 25 4.18 3.24 7.81
N LEU A 26 2.92 3.72 7.81
CA LEU A 26 1.79 2.99 7.19
C LEU A 26 1.89 2.83 5.66
N LYS A 27 2.88 3.46 5.00
CA LYS A 27 3.14 3.27 3.56
C LYS A 27 4.00 2.04 3.26
N TRP A 28 4.35 1.25 4.26
CA TRP A 28 5.06 -0.03 4.07
C TRP A 28 4.42 -0.98 3.05
N PRO A 29 3.08 -1.07 2.85
CA PRO A 29 2.50 -1.91 1.80
C PRO A 29 2.95 -1.48 0.40
N LEU A 30 3.20 -0.19 0.20
CA LEU A 30 3.64 0.39 -1.06
C LEU A 30 5.14 0.19 -1.27
N LEU A 31 5.93 0.19 -0.20
CA LEU A 31 7.33 -0.21 -0.27
C LEU A 31 7.46 -1.71 -0.60
N LEU A 32 6.63 -2.56 0.02
CA LEU A 32 6.53 -3.97 -0.32
C LEU A 32 6.15 -4.16 -1.80
N TRP A 33 5.11 -3.47 -2.26
CA TRP A 33 4.61 -3.56 -3.63
C TRP A 33 5.71 -3.32 -4.67
N SER A 34 6.48 -2.24 -4.49
CA SER A 34 7.57 -1.85 -5.40
C SER A 34 8.76 -2.83 -5.38
N ASN A 35 8.86 -3.66 -4.35
CA ASN A 35 9.99 -4.55 -4.08
C ASN A 35 9.60 -6.02 -3.93
N LEU A 36 8.40 -6.41 -4.38
CA LEU A 36 7.87 -7.76 -4.16
C LEU A 36 8.83 -8.85 -4.66
N ALA A 37 9.49 -8.66 -5.81
CA ALA A 37 10.42 -9.65 -6.35
C ALA A 37 11.61 -9.95 -5.41
N ILE A 38 12.07 -8.97 -4.65
CA ILE A 38 13.20 -9.12 -3.71
C ILE A 38 12.67 -9.65 -2.37
N LEU A 39 11.53 -9.13 -1.92
CA LEU A 39 10.96 -9.42 -0.61
C LEU A 39 10.21 -10.77 -0.56
N ASP A 40 9.70 -11.28 -1.68
CA ASP A 40 9.01 -12.58 -1.75
C ASP A 40 9.99 -13.77 -1.63
N VAL A 41 11.27 -13.54 -1.95
CA VAL A 41 12.35 -14.53 -1.76
C VAL A 41 12.80 -14.61 -0.30
N MET A 42 12.42 -13.63 0.54
CA MET A 42 12.79 -13.66 1.96
C MET A 42 11.89 -14.64 2.72
N PRO A 43 12.45 -15.63 3.44
CA PRO A 43 11.67 -16.54 4.24
C PRO A 43 11.01 -15.78 5.39
N GLY A 44 9.69 -15.92 5.60
CA GLY A 44 9.02 -15.27 6.73
C GLY A 44 7.53 -15.58 6.81
N LYS A 45 7.12 -16.23 7.90
CA LYS A 45 5.72 -16.28 8.35
C LYS A 45 5.53 -15.18 9.41
N GLY A 46 4.56 -14.28 9.26
CA GLY A 46 4.23 -13.29 10.30
C GLY A 46 4.00 -11.86 9.82
N ALA A 47 4.13 -10.90 10.74
CA ALA A 47 4.02 -9.46 10.51
C ALA A 47 5.27 -8.95 9.77
N LEU A 48 5.23 -9.04 8.43
CA LEU A 48 6.34 -8.68 7.54
C LEU A 48 6.82 -7.23 7.73
N GLU A 49 5.92 -6.33 8.11
CA GLU A 49 6.20 -4.90 8.28
C GLU A 49 7.22 -4.60 9.37
N HIS A 50 7.29 -5.43 10.42
CA HIS A 50 8.19 -5.27 11.56
C HIS A 50 9.34 -6.28 11.55
N LYS A 51 9.47 -7.07 10.48
CA LYS A 51 10.59 -7.99 10.34
C LYS A 51 11.82 -7.21 9.87
N GLU A 52 12.94 -7.45 10.54
CA GLU A 52 14.24 -6.91 10.12
C GLU A 52 14.61 -7.39 8.73
N LEU A 53 15.05 -6.46 7.89
CA LEU A 53 15.58 -6.76 6.57
C LEU A 53 17.07 -7.07 6.67
N PRO A 54 17.59 -7.96 5.80
CA PRO A 54 19.03 -8.15 5.69
C PRO A 54 19.74 -6.83 5.38
N VAL A 55 20.82 -6.55 6.10
CA VAL A 55 21.66 -5.36 5.85
C VAL A 55 22.12 -5.35 4.40
N GLY A 56 22.09 -4.19 3.76
CA GLY A 56 22.44 -4.04 2.35
C GLY A 56 21.31 -4.35 1.37
N THR A 57 20.12 -4.75 1.83
CA THR A 57 18.95 -4.91 0.97
C THR A 57 18.63 -3.60 0.26
N LYS A 58 18.68 -3.60 -1.08
CA LYS A 58 18.36 -2.44 -1.91
C LYS A 58 16.86 -2.40 -2.20
N LEU A 59 16.17 -1.39 -1.67
CA LEU A 59 14.74 -1.16 -1.88
C LEU A 59 14.52 0.03 -2.81
N ARG A 60 13.67 -0.17 -3.82
CA ARG A 60 13.19 0.89 -4.71
C ARG A 60 12.02 1.62 -4.07
N PHE A 61 12.02 2.95 -4.18
CA PHE A 61 10.88 3.77 -3.77
C PHE A 61 10.61 4.87 -4.80
N PHE A 62 9.37 5.35 -4.85
CA PHE A 62 9.00 6.45 -5.73
C PHE A 62 9.50 7.78 -5.18
N THR A 63 10.33 8.48 -5.96
CA THR A 63 10.79 9.83 -5.60
C THR A 63 9.63 10.83 -5.65
N ARG A 64 9.84 12.02 -5.09
CA ARG A 64 8.82 13.09 -5.13
C ARG A 64 8.41 13.45 -6.57
N GLU A 65 9.34 13.43 -7.51
CA GLU A 65 9.09 13.72 -8.92
C GLU A 65 8.26 12.63 -9.58
N GLU A 66 8.63 11.37 -9.40
CA GLU A 66 7.87 10.24 -9.95
C GLU A 66 6.46 10.16 -9.38
N ARG A 67 6.29 10.46 -8.09
CA ARG A 67 4.95 10.54 -7.48
C ARG A 67 4.09 11.60 -8.17
N LYS A 68 4.65 12.76 -8.51
CA LYS A 68 3.94 13.82 -9.23
C LYS A 68 3.55 13.36 -10.63
N ASP A 69 4.45 12.71 -11.35
CA ASP A 69 4.16 12.26 -12.71
C ASP A 69 3.13 11.12 -12.73
N ASN A 70 3.24 10.16 -11.81
CA ASN A 70 2.22 9.12 -11.61
C ASN A 70 0.84 9.71 -11.28
N LEU A 71 0.78 10.78 -10.47
CA LEU A 71 -0.47 11.47 -10.16
C LEU A 71 -1.07 12.14 -11.40
N LYS A 72 -0.25 12.77 -12.26
CA LYS A 72 -0.73 13.33 -13.54
C LYS A 72 -1.32 12.24 -14.42
N THR A 73 -0.65 11.09 -14.54
CA THR A 73 -1.13 9.94 -15.32
C THR A 73 -2.42 9.36 -14.75
N LEU A 74 -2.56 9.30 -13.42
CA LEU A 74 -3.79 8.87 -12.76
C LEU A 74 -4.95 9.87 -12.94
N GLY A 75 -4.66 11.14 -13.25
CA GLY A 75 -5.68 12.18 -13.40
C GLY A 75 -6.53 12.34 -12.14
N ASN A 76 -7.84 12.11 -12.25
CA ASN A 76 -8.80 12.26 -11.15
C ASN A 76 -9.43 10.92 -10.72
N LYS A 77 -8.78 9.80 -11.03
CA LYS A 77 -9.20 8.45 -10.64
C LYS A 77 -9.18 8.38 -9.11
N ARG A 78 -10.34 8.33 -8.47
CA ARG A 78 -10.48 8.44 -7.00
C ARG A 78 -11.37 7.37 -6.38
N TRP A 79 -11.83 6.41 -7.17
CA TRP A 79 -12.57 5.28 -6.64
C TRP A 79 -11.61 4.26 -6.04
N VAL A 80 -11.97 3.75 -4.87
CA VAL A 80 -11.19 2.73 -4.16
C VAL A 80 -12.13 1.64 -3.65
N VAL A 81 -11.56 0.45 -3.46
CA VAL A 81 -12.17 -0.65 -2.73
C VAL A 81 -11.66 -0.63 -1.30
N ASN A 82 -12.56 -0.56 -0.33
CA ASN A 82 -12.24 -0.71 1.09
C ASN A 82 -12.35 -2.19 1.47
N MET A 83 -11.32 -2.72 2.13
CA MET A 83 -11.24 -4.13 2.55
C MET A 83 -11.40 -4.30 4.05
N VAL A 84 -10.78 -3.43 4.83
CA VAL A 84 -10.79 -3.49 6.29
C VAL A 84 -10.93 -2.07 6.83
N SER A 85 -11.68 -1.91 7.92
CA SER A 85 -11.71 -0.70 8.74
C SER A 85 -11.69 -1.13 10.21
N ASP A 86 -10.57 -0.92 10.90
CA ASP A 86 -10.35 -1.42 12.26
C ASP A 86 -9.63 -0.35 13.11
N LYS A 87 -9.68 -0.49 14.44
CA LYS A 87 -9.01 0.36 15.44
C LYS A 87 -7.51 0.13 15.52
N ASN A 88 -7.03 -0.97 14.95
CA ASN A 88 -5.61 -1.29 14.90
C ASN A 88 -5.25 -1.92 13.55
N THR A 89 -3.96 -2.08 13.28
CA THR A 89 -3.45 -2.68 12.04
C THR A 89 -3.25 -4.20 12.15
N LYS A 90 -3.61 -4.83 13.27
CA LYS A 90 -3.38 -6.25 13.52
C LYS A 90 -4.13 -7.07 12.47
N GLY A 91 -3.41 -7.96 11.78
CA GLY A 91 -3.98 -8.82 10.75
C GLY A 91 -4.03 -8.20 9.34
N MET A 92 -3.87 -6.86 9.19
CA MET A 92 -3.79 -6.24 7.87
C MET A 92 -2.55 -6.71 7.10
N SER A 93 -1.44 -7.00 7.77
CA SER A 93 -0.20 -7.39 7.11
C SER A 93 -0.29 -8.72 6.37
N ARG A 94 -1.01 -9.70 6.91
CA ARG A 94 -1.26 -10.96 6.19
C ARG A 94 -2.07 -10.73 4.92
N LEU A 95 -3.08 -9.86 4.98
CA LEU A 95 -3.88 -9.48 3.81
C LEU A 95 -3.04 -8.72 2.78
N VAL A 96 -2.23 -7.76 3.20
CA VAL A 96 -1.32 -7.01 2.31
C VAL A 96 -0.37 -7.96 1.57
N VAL A 97 0.24 -8.93 2.26
CA VAL A 97 1.12 -9.91 1.62
C VAL A 97 0.35 -10.79 0.62
N LYS A 98 -0.85 -11.25 0.99
CA LYS A 98 -1.71 -12.05 0.09
C LYS A 98 -2.07 -11.28 -1.19
N LEU A 99 -2.45 -10.01 -1.04
CA LEU A 99 -2.77 -9.12 -2.15
C LEU A 99 -1.55 -8.84 -3.04
N ALA A 100 -0.39 -8.56 -2.43
CA ALA A 100 0.84 -8.31 -3.17
C ALA A 100 1.23 -9.52 -4.02
N LYS A 101 1.21 -10.74 -3.45
CA LYS A 101 1.46 -11.99 -4.19
C LYS A 101 0.47 -12.20 -5.35
N ALA A 102 -0.78 -11.80 -5.16
CA ALA A 102 -1.81 -11.81 -6.20
C ALA A 102 -1.72 -10.65 -7.21
N ARG A 103 -0.66 -9.83 -7.15
CA ARG A 103 -0.44 -8.64 -7.98
C ARG A 103 -1.57 -7.60 -7.85
N ILE A 104 -2.06 -7.41 -6.63
CA ILE A 104 -3.08 -6.41 -6.29
C ILE A 104 -2.44 -5.37 -5.36
N PRO A 105 -2.26 -4.11 -5.80
CA PRO A 105 -1.68 -3.09 -4.95
C PRO A 105 -2.67 -2.70 -3.84
N ALA A 106 -2.15 -2.57 -2.63
CA ALA A 106 -2.94 -2.15 -1.48
C ALA A 106 -2.16 -1.10 -0.67
N TYR A 107 -2.89 -0.24 0.02
CA TYR A 107 -2.33 0.76 0.92
C TYR A 107 -3.14 0.86 2.20
N ILE A 108 -2.48 1.28 3.28
CA ILE A 108 -3.12 1.53 4.57
C ILE A 108 -3.20 3.04 4.76
N THR A 109 -4.38 3.53 5.12
CA THR A 109 -4.61 4.91 5.51
C THR A 109 -5.18 4.97 6.93
N MET A 110 -5.06 6.13 7.56
CA MET A 110 -5.60 6.42 8.89
C MET A 110 -6.63 7.54 8.76
N SER A 111 -7.72 7.46 9.52
CA SER A 111 -8.72 8.51 9.62
C SER A 111 -9.18 8.66 11.06
N LYS A 112 -9.44 9.90 11.50
CA LYS A 112 -10.05 10.18 12.80
C LYS A 112 -11.56 10.37 12.62
N ILE A 113 -12.37 9.53 13.26
CA ILE A 113 -13.84 9.56 13.19
C ILE A 113 -14.35 9.64 14.63
N ASN A 114 -15.11 10.69 14.94
CA ASN A 114 -15.67 10.93 16.29
C ASN A 114 -14.62 10.84 17.41
N GLY A 115 -13.42 11.40 17.19
CA GLY A 115 -12.34 11.36 18.16
C GLY A 115 -11.47 10.10 18.10
N GLU A 116 -11.93 9.04 17.46
CA GLU A 116 -11.26 7.75 17.44
C GLU A 116 -10.46 7.52 16.16
N ILE A 117 -9.33 6.83 16.28
CA ILE A 117 -8.48 6.46 15.14
C ILE A 117 -8.99 5.18 14.50
N TRP A 118 -9.11 5.20 13.18
CA TRP A 118 -9.45 4.05 12.35
C TRP A 118 -8.40 3.88 11.25
N PHE A 119 -7.95 2.64 11.08
CA PHE A 119 -7.06 2.23 10.01
C PHE A 119 -7.88 1.55 8.92
N ARG A 120 -7.59 1.85 7.66
CA ARG A 120 -8.27 1.25 6.52
C ARG A 120 -7.27 0.66 5.54
N LEU A 121 -7.49 -0.60 5.18
CA LEU A 121 -6.81 -1.26 4.08
C LEU A 121 -7.62 -1.06 2.80
N ARG A 122 -7.00 -0.51 1.76
CA ARG A 122 -7.66 -0.10 0.50
C ARG A 122 -6.86 -0.53 -0.73
N CYS A 123 -7.57 -0.67 -1.86
CA CYS A 123 -7.01 -0.90 -3.19
C CYS A 123 -7.63 0.11 -4.17
N GLY A 124 -6.81 0.69 -5.05
CA GLY A 124 -7.20 1.79 -5.93
C GLY A 124 -5.97 2.50 -6.48
N PHE A 125 -6.10 3.39 -7.45
CA PHE A 125 -7.21 4.31 -7.68
C PHE A 125 -7.87 4.12 -9.05
N PHE A 126 -9.20 3.96 -9.05
CA PHE A 126 -9.99 3.64 -10.23
C PHE A 126 -10.77 4.85 -10.75
N GLU A 127 -11.07 4.83 -12.04
CA GLU A 127 -11.77 5.90 -12.74
C GLU A 127 -13.25 5.92 -12.42
N SER A 128 -13.86 4.73 -12.29
CA SER A 128 -15.29 4.56 -12.10
C SER A 128 -15.59 3.56 -10.99
N PRO A 129 -16.80 3.61 -10.41
CA PRO A 129 -17.23 2.57 -9.48
C PRO A 129 -17.35 1.21 -10.18
N PHE A 130 -17.54 1.17 -11.51
CA PHE A 130 -17.58 -0.08 -12.27
C PHE A 130 -16.21 -0.78 -12.28
N GLU A 131 -15.14 -0.05 -12.60
CA GLU A 131 -13.76 -0.59 -12.54
C GLU A 131 -13.39 -1.03 -11.12
N ALA A 132 -13.77 -0.24 -10.11
CA ALA A 132 -13.57 -0.61 -8.71
C ALA A 132 -14.38 -1.85 -8.29
N LYS A 133 -15.56 -2.07 -8.89
CA LYS A 133 -16.39 -3.25 -8.64
C LYS A 133 -15.75 -4.53 -9.19
N GLU A 134 -15.13 -4.47 -10.37
CA GLU A 134 -14.40 -5.62 -10.92
C GLU A 134 -13.17 -5.96 -10.06
N MET A 135 -12.43 -4.95 -9.60
CA MET A 135 -11.35 -5.19 -8.64
C MET A 135 -11.87 -5.77 -7.31
N LYS A 136 -13.02 -5.29 -6.81
CA LYS A 136 -13.64 -5.82 -5.60
C LYS A 136 -13.85 -7.34 -5.71
N LYS A 137 -14.43 -7.83 -6.80
CA LYS A 137 -14.66 -9.29 -7.00
C LYS A 137 -13.34 -10.06 -6.94
N ARG A 138 -12.30 -9.58 -7.64
CA ARG A 138 -10.97 -10.20 -7.62
C ARG A 138 -10.37 -10.23 -6.22
N ILE A 139 -10.55 -9.16 -5.44
CA ILE A 139 -10.08 -9.13 -4.04
C ILE A 139 -10.86 -10.16 -3.20
N GLU A 140 -12.18 -10.25 -3.34
CA GLU A 140 -13.00 -11.23 -2.62
C GLU A 140 -12.55 -12.68 -2.93
N GLU A 141 -12.30 -13.01 -4.20
CA GLU A 141 -11.78 -14.32 -4.63
C GLU A 141 -10.41 -14.63 -4.02
N VAL A 142 -9.47 -13.67 -4.09
CA VAL A 142 -8.11 -13.85 -3.56
C VAL A 142 -8.11 -13.94 -2.05
N THR A 143 -8.90 -13.12 -1.35
CA THR A 143 -8.80 -12.95 0.11
C THR A 143 -9.77 -13.82 0.89
N GLY A 144 -10.92 -14.15 0.31
CA GLY A 144 -12.07 -14.73 1.01
C GLY A 144 -12.85 -13.73 1.86
N LEU A 145 -12.46 -12.44 1.83
CA LEU A 145 -13.19 -11.38 2.53
C LEU A 145 -14.58 -11.17 1.90
N ARG A 146 -15.50 -10.70 2.73
CA ARG A 146 -16.86 -10.30 2.37
C ARG A 146 -17.06 -8.84 2.77
N ASP A 147 -18.16 -8.25 2.32
CA ASP A 147 -18.59 -6.90 2.73
C ASP A 147 -17.64 -5.76 2.34
N LEU A 148 -16.83 -5.96 1.29
CA LEU A 148 -16.03 -4.90 0.70
C LEU A 148 -16.95 -3.81 0.13
N TRP A 149 -16.58 -2.54 0.29
CA TRP A 149 -17.38 -1.43 -0.24
C TRP A 149 -16.55 -0.44 -1.04
N LEU A 150 -17.20 0.17 -2.02
CA LEU A 150 -16.60 1.18 -2.87
C LEU A 150 -16.78 2.56 -2.25
N SER A 151 -15.78 3.42 -2.37
CA SER A 151 -15.92 4.83 -1.99
C SER A 151 -15.05 5.71 -2.87
N LYS A 152 -15.43 6.98 -3.00
CA LYS A 152 -14.54 8.01 -3.55
C LYS A 152 -13.73 8.63 -2.41
N VAL A 153 -12.42 8.74 -2.58
CA VAL A 153 -11.54 9.32 -1.54
C VAL A 153 -11.34 10.82 -1.76
N SER A 154 -10.87 11.50 -0.71
CA SER A 154 -10.56 12.94 -0.77
C SER A 154 -9.38 13.22 -1.69
N GLN A 155 -9.24 14.47 -2.11
CA GLN A 155 -8.08 14.92 -2.88
C GLN A 155 -6.77 14.73 -2.09
N GLN A 156 -6.79 15.01 -0.78
CA GLN A 156 -5.63 14.86 0.10
C GLN A 156 -5.15 13.40 0.17
N GLU A 157 -6.06 12.43 0.28
CA GLU A 157 -5.69 11.02 0.28
C GLU A 157 -5.17 10.58 -1.10
N PHE A 158 -5.82 11.06 -2.17
CA PHE A 158 -5.36 10.82 -3.54
C PHE A 158 -3.93 11.30 -3.76
N GLU A 159 -3.60 12.51 -3.34
CA GLU A 159 -2.24 13.06 -3.46
C GLU A 159 -1.21 12.33 -2.57
N ALA A 160 -1.64 11.85 -1.40
CA ALA A 160 -0.76 11.16 -0.46
C ALA A 160 -0.37 9.74 -0.92
N TYR A 161 -1.25 9.05 -1.66
CA TYR A 161 -1.08 7.62 -1.99
C TYR A 161 -1.12 7.30 -3.49
N GLY A 162 -1.83 8.08 -4.32
CA GLY A 162 -2.02 7.81 -5.76
C GLY A 162 -0.70 7.64 -6.50
N GLY A 163 0.22 8.59 -6.30
CA GLY A 163 1.54 8.55 -6.93
C GLY A 163 2.43 7.37 -6.52
N LEU A 164 2.05 6.62 -5.47
CA LEU A 164 2.79 5.47 -4.94
C LEU A 164 2.30 4.12 -5.46
N ILE A 165 1.13 4.09 -6.10
CA ILE A 165 0.52 2.85 -6.64
C ILE A 165 0.83 2.70 -8.14
N GLY A 166 1.56 3.66 -8.73
CA GLY A 166 1.86 3.85 -10.15
C GLY A 166 1.76 2.60 -11.03
N GLN A 167 1.02 2.73 -12.14
CA GLN A 167 0.79 1.65 -13.10
C GLN A 167 2.13 1.19 -13.69
N ARG A 168 2.61 0.02 -13.28
CA ARG A 168 3.50 -0.74 -14.15
C ARG A 168 2.64 -1.31 -15.26
N SER A 169 2.94 -0.91 -16.50
CA SER A 169 2.74 -1.80 -17.64
C SER A 169 3.53 -3.08 -17.31
N TYR A 170 2.80 -4.18 -17.08
CA TYR A 170 3.40 -5.50 -17.01
C TYR A 170 3.86 -5.95 -18.38
#